data_AF-A0A7X9KNT6-F1
#
_entry.id   AF-A0A7X9KNT6-F1
#
_cell.length_a   1.000
_cell.length_b   1.000
_cell.length_c   1.000
_cell.angle_alpha   90.00
_cell.angle_beta   90.00
_cell.angle_gamma   90.00
#
_symmetry.space_group_name_H-M   'P 1'
#
loop_
_entity.id
_entity.type
_entity.pdbx_description
1 polymer ?
#
loop_
_entity_poly.entity_id
_entity_poly.type
_entity_poly.pdbx_seq_one_letter_code
_entity_poly.pdbx_strand_id
1 'polypeptide(L)'
;QKLTRYAAAEFSFFLAVPTMLAASGYKLFKYYRQNGGFSSNELQLLAIGNIVAFIVALLAIKFFIGFLQKHGFKVWGIYRIILGILLLTLIYKGYLPA
;
A
#
# COMPACT_ATOMS: atom_id res chain seq x y z
N GLN A 1 -11.53 -21.60 -7.67
CA GLN A 1 -12.56 -21.35 -6.64
C GLN A 1 -13.46 -20.20 -7.08
N LYS A 2 -14.78 -20.41 -7.21
CA LYS A 2 -15.76 -19.36 -7.59
C LYS A 2 -16.12 -18.48 -6.38
N LEU A 3 -15.15 -17.78 -5.79
CA LEU A 3 -15.45 -16.72 -4.82
C LEU A 3 -16.07 -15.54 -5.55
N THR A 4 -17.13 -14.94 -5.00
CA THR A 4 -17.65 -13.67 -5.49
C THR A 4 -16.54 -12.62 -5.37
N ARG A 5 -16.48 -11.66 -6.31
CA ARG A 5 -15.43 -10.61 -6.32
C ARG A 5 -15.35 -9.86 -4.99
N TYR A 6 -16.48 -9.77 -4.29
CA TYR A 6 -16.60 -9.21 -2.95
C TYR A 6 -15.90 -10.06 -1.89
N ALA A 7 -16.22 -11.35 -1.79
CA ALA A 7 -15.61 -12.25 -0.81
C ALA A 7 -14.09 -12.40 -1.01
N ALA A 8 -13.63 -12.41 -2.26
CA ALA A 8 -12.20 -12.44 -2.57
C ALA A 8 -11.47 -11.16 -2.11
N ALA A 9 -12.10 -9.99 -2.25
CA ALA A 9 -11.53 -8.73 -1.78
C ALA A 9 -11.48 -8.68 -0.25
N GLU A 10 -12.56 -9.07 0.42
CA GLU A 10 -12.66 -9.11 1.88
C GLU A 10 -11.62 -10.06 2.51
N PHE A 11 -11.48 -11.27 1.95
CA PHE A 11 -10.43 -12.21 2.35
C PHE A 11 -9.01 -11.61 2.18
N SER A 12 -8.77 -10.90 1.07
CA SER A 12 -7.47 -10.25 0.84
C SER A 12 -7.18 -9.15 1.87
N PHE A 13 -8.19 -8.40 2.29
CA PHE A 13 -8.05 -7.40 3.37
C PHE A 13 -7.75 -8.06 4.71
N PHE A 14 -8.44 -9.15 5.05
CA PHE A 14 -8.15 -9.88 6.29
C PHE A 14 -6.74 -10.46 6.31
N LEU A 15 -6.25 -10.99 5.19
CA LEU A 15 -4.88 -11.49 5.05
C LEU A 15 -3.84 -10.35 5.11
N ALA A 16 -4.19 -9.15 4.63
CA ALA A 16 -3.30 -8.01 4.65
C ALA A 16 -2.99 -7.53 6.08
N VAL A 17 -3.91 -7.66 7.03
CA VAL A 17 -3.71 -7.21 8.42
C VAL A 17 -2.51 -7.89 9.10
N PRO A 18 -2.44 -9.22 9.27
CA PRO A 18 -1.32 -9.87 9.95
C PRO A 18 0.00 -9.70 9.18
N THR A 19 -0.06 -9.72 7.84
CA THR A 19 1.14 -9.60 7.00
C THR A 19 1.75 -8.19 7.05
N MET A 20 0.93 -7.14 6.94
CA MET A 20 1.40 -5.76 7.04
C MET A 20 1.81 -5.40 8.46
N LEU A 21 1.12 -5.89 9.49
CA LEU A 21 1.54 -5.69 10.88
C LEU A 21 2.92 -6.30 11.13
N ALA A 22 3.14 -7.54 10.70
CA ALA A 22 4.44 -8.19 10.81
C ALA A 22 5.54 -7.41 10.05
N ALA A 23 5.28 -7.03 8.81
CA ALA A 23 6.24 -6.27 7.99
C ALA A 23 6.55 -4.90 8.58
N SER A 24 5.55 -4.19 9.08
CA SER A 24 5.69 -2.85 9.65
C SER A 24 6.42 -2.89 10.98
N GLY A 25 6.06 -3.84 11.86
CA GLY A 25 6.77 -4.07 13.12
C GLY A 25 8.22 -4.46 12.90
N TYR A 26 8.51 -5.32 11.92
CA TYR A 26 9.88 -5.68 11.56
C TYR A 26 10.68 -4.47 11.07
N LYS A 27 10.09 -3.63 10.20
CA LYS A 27 10.75 -2.40 9.73
C LYS A 27 11.02 -1.43 10.88
N LEU A 28 10.07 -1.25 11.80
CA LEU A 28 10.22 -0.38 12.96
C LEU A 28 11.34 -0.89 13.89
N PHE A 29 11.37 -2.19 14.15
CA PHE A 29 12.43 -2.83 14.94
C PHE A 29 13.81 -2.70 14.28
N LYS A 30 13.90 -2.97 12.97
CA LYS A 30 15.14 -2.82 12.20
C LYS A 30 15.65 -1.38 12.25
N TYR A 31 14.76 -0.41 12.09
CA TYR A 31 15.09 1.01 12.17
C TYR A 31 15.62 1.38 13.55
N TYR A 32 14.93 0.98 14.62
CA TYR A 32 15.37 1.22 16.00
C TYR A 32 16.76 0.62 16.27
N ARG A 33 17.02 -0.58 15.75
CA ARG A 33 18.32 -1.26 15.91
C ARG A 33 19.45 -0.64 15.09
N GLN A 34 19.15 0.05 14.00
CA GLN A 34 20.15 0.75 13.17
C GLN A 34 20.47 2.15 13.71
N ASN A 35 19.46 2.87 14.21
CA ASN A 35 19.60 4.28 14.61
C ASN A 35 19.70 4.50 16.12
N GLY A 36 19.53 3.45 16.94
CA GLY A 36 19.65 3.51 18.39
C GLY A 36 18.48 4.20 19.11
N GLY A 37 17.44 4.61 18.39
CA GLY A 37 16.28 5.30 18.94
C GLY A 37 15.43 5.98 17.87
N PHE A 38 14.41 6.72 18.32
CA PHE A 38 13.63 7.65 17.49
C PHE A 38 13.85 9.07 17.99
N SER A 39 14.08 10.01 17.07
CA SER A 39 14.07 11.43 17.40
C SER A 39 12.64 11.92 17.64
N SER A 40 12.48 13.00 18.42
CA SER A 40 11.18 13.64 18.67
C SER A 40 10.46 14.04 17.38
N ASN A 41 11.20 14.57 16.41
CA ASN A 41 10.67 14.96 15.10
C ASN A 41 10.19 13.75 14.28
N GLU A 42 10.91 12.63 14.35
CA GLU A 42 10.54 11.40 13.62
C GLU A 42 9.28 10.78 14.20
N LEU A 43 9.16 10.79 15.53
CA LEU A 43 7.97 10.30 16.22
C LEU A 43 6.74 11.15 15.90
N GLN A 44 6.91 12.48 15.83
CA GLN A 44 5.84 13.39 15.40
C GLN A 44 5.43 13.14 13.95
N LEU A 45 6.39 12.96 13.05
CA LEU A 45 6.12 12.68 11.64
C LEU A 45 5.43 11.31 11.47
N LEU A 46 5.85 10.29 12.22
CA LEU A 46 5.25 8.97 12.23
C LEU A 46 3.79 9.03 12.72
N ALA A 47 3.52 9.78 13.80
CA ALA A 47 2.18 9.93 14.35
C ALA A 47 1.23 10.63 13.36
N ILE A 48 1.64 11.77 12.79
CA ILE A 48 0.85 12.51 11.81
C ILE A 48 0.63 11.68 10.55
N GLY A 49 1.70 11.06 10.03
CA GLY A 49 1.63 10.19 8.86
C GLY A 49 0.69 9.01 9.06
N ASN A 50 0.71 8.39 10.25
CA ASN A 50 -0.19 7.29 10.58
C ASN A 50 -1.66 7.73 10.62
N ILE A 51 -1.96 8.87 11.25
CA ILE A 51 -3.33 9.41 11.31
C ILE A 51 -3.85 9.73 9.91
N VAL A 52 -3.04 10.43 9.10
CA VAL A 52 -3.42 10.79 7.72
C VAL A 52 -3.61 9.53 6.87
N ALA A 53 -2.68 8.58 6.93
CA ALA A 53 -2.76 7.32 6.20
C ALA A 53 -4.00 6.51 6.61
N PHE A 54 -4.35 6.48 7.91
CA PHE A 54 -5.54 5.79 8.40
C PHE A 54 -6.83 6.38 7.81
N ILE A 55 -6.97 7.71 7.84
CA ILE A 55 -8.15 8.38 7.29
C ILE A 55 -8.25 8.14 5.77
N VAL A 56 -7.15 8.32 5.05
CA VAL A 56 -7.11 8.09 3.60
C VAL A 56 -7.40 6.63 3.26
N ALA A 57 -6.90 5.67 4.03
CA ALA A 57 -7.15 4.25 3.82
C ALA A 57 -8.63 3.90 3.95
N LEU A 58 -9.33 4.43 4.97
CA LEU A 58 -10.78 4.22 5.14
C LEU A 58 -11.58 4.73 3.94
N LEU A 59 -11.24 5.94 3.45
CA LEU A 59 -11.87 6.51 2.26
C LEU A 59 -11.54 5.70 1.00
N ALA A 60 -10.29 5.29 0.84
CA ALA A 60 -9.81 4.53 -0.31
C ALA A 60 -10.46 3.16 -0.39
N ILE A 61 -10.62 2.43 0.72
CA ILE A 61 -11.27 1.10 0.75
C ILE A 61 -12.74 1.24 0.33
N LYS A 62 -13.47 2.20 0.89
CA LYS A 62 -14.88 2.45 0.53
C LYS A 62 -15.03 2.76 -0.95
N PHE A 63 -14.18 3.64 -1.48
CA PHE A 63 -14.17 4.00 -2.89
C PHE A 63 -13.81 2.79 -3.78
N PHE A 64 -12.76 2.06 -3.40
CA PHE A 64 -12.23 0.93 -4.17
C PHE A 64 -13.27 -0.19 -4.31
N ILE A 65 -13.88 -0.63 -3.21
CA ILE A 65 -14.89 -1.70 -3.25
C ILE A 65 -16.09 -1.28 -4.11
N GLY A 66 -16.58 -0.05 -3.95
CA GLY A 66 -17.70 0.46 -4.73
C GLY A 66 -17.38 0.61 -6.23
N PHE A 67 -16.17 1.06 -6.57
CA PHE A 67 -15.72 1.18 -7.96
C PHE A 67 -15.57 -0.19 -8.62
N LEU A 68 -14.95 -1.14 -7.90
CA LEU A 68 -14.68 -2.48 -8.39
C LEU A 68 -15.96 -3.27 -8.69
N GLN A 69 -16.99 -3.11 -7.86
CA GLN A 69 -18.29 -3.73 -8.09
C GLN A 69 -18.94 -3.25 -9.39
N LYS A 70 -18.74 -1.98 -9.78
CA LYS A 70 -19.35 -1.38 -10.98
C LYS A 70 -18.55 -1.59 -12.27
N HIS A 71 -17.23 -1.38 -12.24
CA HIS A 71 -16.38 -1.36 -13.45
C HIS A 71 -15.47 -2.59 -13.60
N GLY A 72 -15.41 -3.46 -12.57
CA GLY A 72 -14.53 -4.62 -12.55
C GLY A 72 -13.03 -4.25 -12.49
N PHE A 73 -12.17 -5.23 -12.78
CA PHE A 73 -10.71 -5.08 -12.67
C PHE A 73 -10.03 -4.52 -13.94
N LYS A 74 -10.77 -4.32 -15.04
CA LYS A 74 -10.16 -3.98 -16.35
C LYS A 74 -9.41 -2.64 -16.32
N VAL A 75 -10.02 -1.61 -15.73
CA VAL A 75 -9.39 -0.28 -15.61
C VAL A 75 -8.12 -0.34 -14.77
N TRP A 76 -8.15 -1.11 -13.67
CA TRP A 76 -6.97 -1.33 -12.81
C TRP A 76 -5.83 -2.04 -13.54
N GLY A 77 -6.15 -2.98 -14.44
CA GLY A 77 -5.16 -3.65 -15.28
C GLY A 77 -4.47 -2.69 -16.25
N ILE A 78 -5.25 -1.88 -16.97
CA ILE A 78 -4.72 -0.90 -17.93
C ILE A 78 -3.84 0.14 -17.22
N TYR A 79 -4.29 0.67 -16.08
CA TYR A 79 -3.51 1.58 -15.24
C TYR A 79 -2.14 1.01 -14.87
N ARG A 80 -2.08 -0.26 -14.45
CA ARG A 80 -0.82 -0.94 -14.09
C ARG A 80 0.10 -1.14 -15.29
N ILE A 81 -0.42 -1.46 -16.48
CA ILE A 81 0.41 -1.63 -17.68
C ILE A 81 1.05 -0.29 -18.07
N ILE A 82 0.28 0.80 -18.09
CA ILE A 82 0.79 2.13 -18.43
C ILE A 82 1.87 2.56 -17.42
N LEU A 83 1.61 2.41 -16.12
CA LEU A 83 2.59 2.72 -15.08
C LEU A 83 3.85 1.84 -15.17
N GLY A 84 3.68 0.55 -15.44
CA GLY A 84 4.80 -0.38 -15.61
C GLY A 84 5.71 0.06 -16.76
N ILE A 85 5.13 0.41 -17.91
CA ILE A 85 5.89 0.92 -19.07
C ILE A 85 6.61 2.22 -18.72
N LEU A 86 5.93 3.14 -18.01
CA LEU A 86 6.50 4.41 -17.59
C LEU A 86 7.69 4.23 -16.64
N LEU A 87 7.55 3.35 -15.64
CA LEU A 87 8.63 3.02 -14.71
C LEU A 87 9.81 2.35 -15.42
N LEU A 88 9.56 1.38 -16.32
CA LEU A 88 10.61 0.74 -17.11
C LEU A 88 11.37 1.75 -17.98
N THR A 89 10.65 2.71 -18.58
CA THR A 89 11.27 3.76 -19.38
C THR A 89 12.13 4.70 -18.53
N LEU A 90 11.68 5.04 -17.32
CA LEU A 90 12.44 5.88 -16.38
C LEU A 90 13.72 5.17 -15.89
N ILE A 91 13.64 3.87 -15.60
CA ILE A 91 14.80 3.05 -15.22
C ILE A 91 15.78 2.96 -16.39
N TYR A 92 15.30 2.68 -17.61
CA TYR A 92 16.14 2.61 -18.80
C TYR A 92 16.88 3.93 -19.08
N LYS A 93 16.24 5.07 -18.82
CA LYS A 93 16.85 6.39 -18.95
C LYS A 93 17.77 6.78 -17.78
N GLY A 94 17.87 5.97 -16.72
CA GLY A 94 18.75 6.21 -15.59
C GLY A 94 18.26 7.27 -14.60
N TYR A 95 16.99 7.67 -14.65
CA TYR A 95 16.42 8.62 -13.67
C TYR A 95 16.10 7.97 -12.31
N LEU A 96 15.94 6.64 -12.29
CA LEU A 96 15.70 5.84 -11.09
C LEU A 96 16.79 4.76 -11.00
N PRO A 97 17.45 4.58 -9.83
CA PRO A 97 18.34 3.45 -9.62
C PRO A 97 17.52 2.15 -9.69
N ALA A 98 18.04 1.17 -10.43
CA ALA A 98 17.46 -0.16 -10.55
C ALA A 98 17.59 -0.96 -9.24
#